data_AF-A0A1X0N4N1-F1
#
_entry.id   AF-A0A1X0N4N1-F1
#
_cell.length_a   1.000
_cell.length_b   1.000
_cell.length_c   1.000
_cell.angle_alpha   90.00
_cell.angle_beta   90.00
_cell.angle_gamma   90.00
#
_symmetry.space_group_name_H-M   'P 1'
#
loop_
_entity.id
_entity.type
_entity.pdbx_description
1 polymer ?
#
loop_
_entity_poly.entity_id
_entity_poly.type
_entity_poly.pdbx_seq_one_letter_code
_entity_poly.pdbx_strand_id
1 'polypeptide(L)'
;MSLLRITSLACLALLLGACQSLFTPNMRAPLQVQRDASELIKPGCTTADCPLVNIDTVHFPDEPKLDAIVQKTLLQLTVADSSTPPPASIKAYQEQFLNRAQGRNSSYLQAKVREQHDGIVVVELSSYLDTGAAHGDPGRAFINYSRQQQKALTLADMVI
;
A
#
# COMPACT_ATOMS: atom_id res chain seq x y z
N MET A 1 37.93 42.82 -10.12
CA MET A 1 37.55 41.67 -9.26
C MET A 1 38.74 40.73 -9.19
N SER A 2 39.21 40.36 -7.98
CA SER A 2 40.41 39.53 -7.80
C SER A 2 40.16 38.08 -8.24
N LEU A 3 41.13 37.46 -8.93
CA LEU A 3 41.10 36.05 -9.37
C LEU A 3 40.72 35.08 -8.24
N LEU A 4 41.17 35.36 -7.01
CA LEU A 4 40.84 34.59 -5.81
C LEU A 4 39.34 34.55 -5.50
N ARG A 5 38.61 35.62 -5.80
CA ARG A 5 37.14 35.64 -5.58
C ARG A 5 36.43 34.74 -6.59
N ILE A 6 36.89 34.73 -7.84
CA ILE A 6 36.28 33.93 -8.91
C ILE A 6 36.51 32.43 -8.65
N THR A 7 37.71 32.03 -8.23
CA THR A 7 38.02 30.64 -7.88
C THR A 7 37.24 30.16 -6.67
N SER A 8 37.07 30.99 -5.63
CA SER A 8 36.28 30.62 -4.45
C SER A 8 34.79 30.45 -4.78
N LEU A 9 34.23 31.32 -5.62
CA LEU A 9 32.83 31.19 -6.09
C LEU A 9 32.63 29.93 -6.94
N ALA A 10 33.59 29.59 -7.81
CA ALA A 10 33.53 28.38 -8.63
C ALA A 10 33.59 27.09 -7.78
N CYS A 11 34.50 27.02 -6.80
CA CYS A 11 34.58 25.89 -5.88
C CYS A 11 33.30 25.73 -5.04
N LEU A 12 32.71 26.84 -4.56
CA LEU A 12 31.49 26.79 -3.77
C LEU A 12 30.30 26.29 -4.62
N ALA A 13 30.20 26.73 -5.87
CA ALA A 13 29.17 26.24 -6.81
C ALA A 13 29.34 24.74 -7.14
N LEU A 14 30.57 24.26 -7.31
CA LEU A 14 30.86 22.85 -7.54
C LEU A 14 30.52 21.97 -6.33
N LEU A 15 30.85 22.44 -5.12
CA LEU A 15 30.52 21.73 -3.88
C LEU A 15 28.99 21.67 -3.64
N LEU A 16 28.27 22.76 -3.94
CA LEU A 16 26.81 22.81 -3.82
C LEU A 16 26.11 21.95 -4.88
N GLY A 17 26.65 21.89 -6.11
CA GLY A 17 26.11 21.05 -7.19
C GLY A 17 26.30 19.55 -6.95
N ALA A 18 27.44 19.15 -6.37
CA ALA A 18 27.72 17.75 -6.05
C ALA A 18 26.71 17.17 -5.04
N CYS A 19 26.32 17.96 -4.03
CA CYS A 19 25.32 17.57 -3.04
C CYS A 19 23.97 17.25 -3.68
N GLN A 20 23.47 18.06 -4.62
CA GLN A 20 22.16 17.81 -5.23
C GLN A 20 22.11 16.49 -6.03
N SER A 21 23.22 16.05 -6.62
CA SER A 21 23.26 14.77 -7.34
C SER A 21 23.17 13.55 -6.41
N LEU A 22 23.79 13.65 -5.23
CA LEU A 22 23.86 12.56 -4.25
C LEU A 22 22.53 12.34 -3.51
N PHE A 23 21.67 13.35 -3.45
CA PHE A 23 20.37 13.27 -2.78
C PHE A 23 19.20 12.96 -3.72
N THR A 24 19.46 12.65 -5.00
CA THR A 24 18.37 12.19 -5.88
C THR A 24 17.99 10.74 -5.57
N PRO A 25 16.69 10.42 -5.40
CA PRO A 25 16.26 9.06 -5.14
C PRO A 25 16.64 8.14 -6.30
N ASN A 26 17.30 7.02 -5.98
CA ASN A 26 17.63 6.01 -6.98
C ASN A 26 16.34 5.27 -7.39
N MET A 27 15.80 5.63 -8.56
CA MET A 27 14.59 5.02 -9.11
C MET A 27 14.79 3.57 -9.58
N ARG A 28 16.05 3.13 -9.77
CA ARG A 28 16.38 1.75 -10.13
C ARG A 28 16.48 0.84 -8.91
N ALA A 29 16.81 1.40 -7.74
CA ALA A 29 16.81 0.62 -6.50
C ALA A 29 15.36 0.35 -6.07
N PRO A 30 15.01 -0.91 -5.75
CA PRO A 30 13.69 -1.22 -5.21
C PRO A 30 13.51 -0.57 -3.84
N LEU A 31 12.27 -0.19 -3.52
CA LEU A 31 11.89 0.21 -2.18
C LEU A 31 12.05 -0.96 -1.21
N GLN A 32 12.42 -0.64 0.03
CA GLN A 32 12.28 -1.56 1.15
C GLN A 32 10.79 -1.80 1.42
N VAL A 33 10.46 -3.06 1.68
CA VAL A 33 9.08 -3.51 1.89
C VAL A 33 9.03 -4.27 3.21
N GLN A 34 8.14 -3.87 4.10
CA GLN A 34 7.92 -4.53 5.38
C GLN A 34 6.56 -5.22 5.36
N ARG A 35 6.56 -6.54 5.55
CA ARG A 35 5.30 -7.31 5.65
C ARG A 35 4.72 -7.17 7.06
N ASP A 36 3.41 -6.97 7.12
CA ASP A 36 2.63 -6.90 8.36
C ASP A 36 1.41 -7.81 8.22
N ALA A 37 1.36 -8.86 9.03
CA ALA A 37 0.33 -9.88 8.94
C ALA A 37 -0.28 -10.17 10.31
N SER A 38 -1.61 -10.24 10.35
CA SER A 38 -2.38 -10.55 11.54
C SER A 38 -3.58 -11.42 11.21
N GLU A 39 -3.94 -12.29 12.14
CA GLU A 39 -5.18 -13.07 12.10
C GLU A 39 -5.88 -12.92 13.44
N LEU A 40 -7.15 -12.54 13.41
CA LEU A 40 -7.97 -12.36 14.59
C LEU A 40 -9.20 -13.25 14.49
N ILE A 41 -9.43 -14.04 15.53
CA ILE A 41 -10.62 -14.86 15.71
C ILE A 41 -11.59 -14.11 16.64
N LYS A 42 -12.89 -14.22 16.40
CA LYS A 42 -13.92 -13.57 17.23
C LYS A 42 -13.72 -13.94 18.72
N PRO A 43 -13.50 -12.96 19.61
CA PRO A 43 -13.30 -13.23 21.02
C PRO A 43 -14.48 -13.99 21.65
N GLY A 44 -14.17 -14.95 22.52
CA GLY A 44 -15.18 -15.76 23.20
C GLY A 44 -15.78 -16.89 22.36
N CYS A 45 -15.35 -17.07 21.11
CA CYS A 45 -15.76 -18.20 20.29
C CYS A 45 -14.79 -19.38 20.48
N THR A 46 -15.34 -20.59 20.68
CA THR A 46 -14.58 -21.83 20.95
C THR A 46 -14.91 -22.97 19.99
N THR A 47 -15.73 -22.72 18.97
CA THR A 47 -16.14 -23.72 17.99
C THR A 47 -15.17 -23.78 16.81
N ALA A 48 -15.22 -24.83 15.98
CA ALA A 48 -14.44 -24.89 14.75
C ALA A 48 -14.85 -23.82 13.72
N ASP A 49 -16.08 -23.33 13.82
CA ASP A 49 -16.69 -22.37 12.91
C ASP A 49 -16.53 -20.92 13.38
N CYS A 50 -15.48 -20.63 14.15
CA CYS A 50 -15.30 -19.30 14.68
C CYS A 50 -15.01 -18.27 13.58
N PRO A 51 -15.70 -17.11 13.60
CA PRO A 51 -15.44 -16.10 12.61
C PRO A 51 -14.01 -15.57 12.72
N LEU A 52 -13.38 -15.31 11.58
CA LEU A 52 -12.01 -14.84 11.52
C LEU A 52 -11.82 -13.71 10.52
N VAL A 53 -10.83 -12.86 10.78
CA VAL A 53 -10.34 -11.86 9.85
C VAL A 53 -8.82 -11.98 9.76
N ASN A 54 -8.31 -12.17 8.55
CA ASN A 54 -6.89 -12.27 8.24
C ASN A 54 -6.48 -11.08 7.37
N ILE A 55 -5.44 -10.37 7.80
CA ILE A 55 -4.86 -9.24 7.10
C ILE A 55 -3.39 -9.55 6.83
N ASP A 56 -2.95 -9.44 5.58
CA ASP A 56 -1.57 -9.61 5.15
C ASP A 56 -1.18 -8.45 4.23
N THR A 57 -0.66 -7.37 4.80
CA THR A 57 -0.33 -6.14 4.06
C THR A 57 1.17 -5.88 4.05
N VAL A 58 1.56 -4.86 3.29
CA VAL A 58 2.93 -4.36 3.22
C VAL A 58 2.97 -2.88 3.56
N HIS A 59 4.10 -2.44 4.12
CA HIS A 59 4.45 -1.05 4.40
C HIS A 59 5.75 -0.67 3.70
N PHE A 60 5.87 0.61 3.36
CA PHE A 60 6.98 1.22 2.63
C PHE A 60 7.59 2.35 3.47
N PRO A 61 8.58 2.07 4.34
CA PRO A 61 9.13 3.08 5.26
C PRO A 61 9.61 4.37 4.59
N ASP A 62 10.14 4.26 3.37
CA ASP A 62 10.67 5.37 2.59
C ASP A 62 9.61 6.02 1.66
N GLU A 63 8.37 5.49 1.62
CA GLU A 63 7.30 5.91 0.71
C GLU A 63 5.91 5.85 1.40
N PRO A 64 5.67 6.63 2.46
CA PRO A 64 4.43 6.57 3.27
C PRO A 64 3.17 6.98 2.49
N LYS A 65 3.33 7.68 1.36
CA LYS A 65 2.20 7.98 0.47
C LYS A 65 1.64 6.70 -0.17
N LEU A 66 2.50 5.74 -0.48
CA LEU A 66 2.08 4.44 -0.99
C LEU A 66 1.36 3.62 0.08
N ASP A 67 1.79 3.67 1.34
CA ASP A 67 1.08 3.03 2.46
C ASP A 67 -0.39 3.47 2.54
N ALA A 68 -0.62 4.78 2.48
CA ALA A 68 -1.97 5.34 2.52
C ALA A 68 -2.82 4.89 1.32
N ILE A 69 -2.23 4.81 0.12
CA ILE A 69 -2.93 4.33 -1.09
C ILE A 69 -3.24 2.83 -0.96
N VAL A 70 -2.29 2.01 -0.48
CA VAL A 70 -2.49 0.58 -0.26
C VAL A 70 -3.62 0.34 0.73
N GLN A 71 -3.58 0.98 1.91
CA GLN A 71 -4.64 0.82 2.91
C GLN A 71 -6.01 1.23 2.35
N LYS A 72 -6.10 2.41 1.71
CA LYS A 72 -7.37 2.89 1.15
C LYS A 72 -7.92 1.92 0.09
N THR A 73 -7.06 1.47 -0.84
CA THR A 73 -7.46 0.56 -1.92
C THR A 73 -7.87 -0.80 -1.37
N LEU A 74 -7.14 -1.32 -0.38
CA LEU A 74 -7.46 -2.60 0.26
C LEU A 74 -8.81 -2.55 0.98
N LEU A 75 -9.09 -1.46 1.70
CA LEU A 75 -10.37 -1.26 2.38
C LEU A 75 -11.52 -1.03 1.40
N GLN A 76 -11.26 -0.45 0.22
CA GLN A 76 -12.26 -0.34 -0.84
C GLN A 76 -12.72 -1.71 -1.35
N LEU A 77 -11.87 -2.74 -1.30
CA LEU A 77 -12.26 -4.12 -1.64
C LEU A 77 -13.20 -4.78 -0.62
N THR A 78 -13.51 -4.11 0.51
CA THR A 78 -14.43 -4.60 1.55
C THR A 78 -15.86 -4.11 1.38
N VAL A 79 -16.11 -3.18 0.45
CA VAL A 79 -17.44 -2.63 0.19
C VAL A 79 -17.95 -3.11 -1.16
N ALA A 80 -19.23 -3.49 -1.22
CA ALA A 80 -19.85 -3.96 -2.45
C ALA A 80 -20.20 -2.81 -3.40
N ASP A 81 -20.56 -1.64 -2.86
CA ASP A 81 -20.87 -0.44 -3.62
C ASP A 81 -19.79 0.62 -3.40
N SER A 82 -19.24 1.13 -4.50
CA SER A 82 -18.29 2.24 -4.53
C SER A 82 -18.79 3.54 -3.87
N SER A 83 -20.11 3.72 -3.74
CA SER A 83 -20.72 4.85 -3.03
C SER A 83 -20.65 4.73 -1.51
N THR A 84 -20.47 3.50 -0.99
CA THR A 84 -20.33 3.24 0.44
C THR A 84 -18.91 3.58 0.87
N PRO A 85 -18.72 4.45 1.89
CA PRO A 85 -17.39 4.76 2.38
C PRO A 85 -16.77 3.50 3.01
N PRO A 86 -15.52 3.16 2.66
CA PRO A 86 -14.83 2.05 3.32
C PRO A 86 -14.55 2.39 4.80
N PRO A 87 -14.27 1.38 5.64
CA PRO A 87 -13.82 1.60 7.01
C PRO A 87 -12.61 2.56 7.08
N ALA A 88 -12.48 3.29 8.19
CA ALA A 88 -11.44 4.30 8.33
C ALA A 88 -10.01 3.73 8.42
N SER A 89 -9.86 2.48 8.84
CA SER A 89 -8.57 1.79 8.97
C SER A 89 -8.74 0.28 8.95
N ILE A 90 -7.63 -0.45 8.78
CA ILE A 90 -7.59 -1.92 8.89
C ILE A 90 -8.11 -2.38 10.26
N LYS A 91 -7.68 -1.73 11.34
CA LYS A 91 -8.12 -2.06 12.70
C LYS A 91 -9.63 -1.87 12.86
N ALA A 92 -10.17 -0.75 12.36
CA ALA A 92 -11.61 -0.50 12.40
C ALA A 92 -12.38 -1.55 11.60
N TYR A 93 -11.86 -1.98 10.45
CA TYR A 93 -12.44 -3.06 9.68
C TYR A 93 -12.46 -4.38 10.44
N GLN A 94 -11.34 -4.79 11.05
CA GLN A 94 -11.25 -6.03 11.83
C GLN A 94 -12.27 -6.04 12.97
N GLU A 95 -12.35 -4.96 13.74
CA GLU A 95 -13.30 -4.82 14.85
C GLU A 95 -14.75 -4.86 14.36
N GLN A 96 -15.09 -4.07 13.32
CA GLN A 96 -16.43 -4.03 12.74
C GLN A 96 -16.85 -5.39 12.18
N PHE A 97 -15.94 -6.08 11.47
CA PHE A 97 -16.19 -7.41 10.92
C PHE A 97 -16.45 -8.42 12.04
N LEU A 98 -15.55 -8.54 13.02
CA LEU A 98 -15.70 -9.53 14.09
C LEU A 98 -16.91 -9.25 14.99
N ASN A 99 -17.32 -7.99 15.14
CA ASN A 99 -18.51 -7.65 15.91
C ASN A 99 -19.80 -8.18 15.26
N ARG A 100 -19.92 -8.07 13.93
CA ARG A 100 -21.12 -8.47 13.17
C ARG A 100 -21.08 -9.90 12.62
N ALA A 101 -19.91 -10.51 12.52
CA ALA A 101 -19.74 -11.81 11.89
C ALA A 101 -20.48 -12.93 12.65
N GLN A 102 -21.18 -13.76 11.88
CA GLN A 102 -21.82 -14.99 12.31
C GLN A 102 -20.88 -16.18 12.08
N GLY A 103 -21.18 -17.33 12.70
CA GLY A 103 -20.36 -18.54 12.56
C GLY A 103 -20.06 -18.87 11.10
N ARG A 104 -18.83 -19.35 10.84
CA ARG A 104 -18.23 -19.64 9.52
C ARG A 104 -17.83 -18.42 8.69
N ASN A 105 -18.25 -17.20 9.06
CA ASN A 105 -17.84 -16.02 8.29
C ASN A 105 -16.33 -15.81 8.39
N SER A 106 -15.70 -15.54 7.25
CA SER A 106 -14.27 -15.23 7.21
C SER A 106 -13.98 -14.09 6.24
N SER A 107 -12.95 -13.32 6.54
CA SER A 107 -12.47 -12.28 5.64
C SER A 107 -10.95 -12.33 5.54
N TYR A 108 -10.45 -12.22 4.31
CA TYR A 108 -9.04 -12.16 4.01
C TYR A 108 -8.77 -10.91 3.17
N LEU A 109 -7.82 -10.10 3.61
CA LEU A 109 -7.31 -8.96 2.87
C LEU A 109 -5.81 -9.09 2.71
N GLN A 110 -5.31 -9.03 1.49
CA GLN A 110 -3.88 -9.11 1.21
C GLN A 110 -3.42 -7.99 0.27
N ALA A 111 -2.25 -7.43 0.55
CA ALA A 111 -1.49 -6.60 -0.37
C ALA A 111 -0.06 -7.14 -0.47
N LYS A 112 0.46 -7.29 -1.69
CA LYS A 112 1.84 -7.72 -1.94
C LYS A 112 2.45 -6.89 -3.05
N VAL A 113 3.74 -6.62 -2.94
CA VAL A 113 4.51 -6.07 -4.05
C VAL A 113 4.69 -7.17 -5.09
N ARG A 114 4.14 -6.96 -6.27
CA ARG A 114 4.27 -7.87 -7.40
C ARG A 114 5.59 -7.64 -8.10
N GLU A 115 5.88 -6.38 -8.44
CA GLU A 115 7.04 -5.98 -9.24
C GLU A 115 7.54 -4.59 -8.82
N GLN A 116 8.85 -4.34 -8.96
CA GLN A 116 9.46 -3.03 -8.84
C GLN A 116 10.51 -2.85 -9.95
N HIS A 117 10.36 -1.83 -10.78
CA HIS A 117 11.32 -1.52 -11.84
C HIS A 117 11.15 -0.06 -12.29
N ASP A 118 12.24 0.60 -12.71
CA ASP A 118 12.21 1.93 -13.34
C ASP A 118 11.41 3.01 -12.59
N GLY A 119 11.43 2.98 -11.25
CA GLY A 119 10.66 3.91 -10.41
C GLY A 119 9.16 3.60 -10.33
N ILE A 120 8.71 2.46 -10.87
CA ILE A 120 7.36 1.94 -10.76
C ILE A 120 7.32 0.84 -9.69
N VAL A 121 6.30 0.89 -8.84
CA VAL A 121 5.98 -0.15 -7.85
C VAL A 121 4.59 -0.67 -8.17
N VAL A 122 4.51 -1.97 -8.49
CA VAL A 122 3.24 -2.64 -8.75
C VAL A 122 2.83 -3.40 -7.51
N VAL A 123 1.71 -3.01 -6.90
CA VAL A 123 1.12 -3.70 -5.75
C VAL A 123 -0.13 -4.44 -6.20
N GLU A 124 -0.20 -5.74 -5.94
CA GLU A 124 -1.38 -6.56 -6.13
C GLU A 124 -2.16 -6.65 -4.82
N LEU A 125 -3.46 -6.36 -4.89
CA LEU A 125 -4.37 -6.41 -3.75
C LEU A 125 -5.41 -7.49 -4.00
N SER A 126 -5.74 -8.21 -2.94
CA SER A 126 -6.65 -9.33 -2.95
C SER A 126 -7.60 -9.24 -1.77
N SER A 127 -8.87 -9.55 -2.00
CA SER A 127 -9.83 -9.83 -0.93
C SER A 127 -10.52 -11.16 -1.15
N TYR A 128 -11.01 -11.76 -0.06
CA TYR A 128 -11.95 -12.86 -0.08
C TYR A 128 -12.89 -12.70 1.12
N LEU A 129 -14.19 -12.63 0.87
CA LEU A 129 -15.21 -12.53 1.90
C LEU A 129 -16.12 -13.75 1.86
N ASP A 130 -16.15 -14.52 2.94
CA ASP A 130 -17.11 -15.60 3.14
C ASP A 130 -18.15 -15.17 4.18
N THR A 131 -19.42 -15.19 3.78
CA THR A 131 -20.57 -14.86 4.63
C THR A 131 -21.44 -16.08 4.96
N GLY A 132 -20.94 -17.30 4.70
CA GLY A 132 -21.68 -18.54 4.87
C GLY A 132 -22.64 -18.85 3.70
N ALA A 133 -22.50 -18.14 2.58
CA ALA A 133 -23.24 -18.40 1.34
C ALA A 133 -22.68 -19.63 0.60
N ALA A 134 -23.11 -19.84 -0.66
CA ALA A 134 -22.66 -20.98 -1.47
C ALA A 134 -21.16 -20.94 -1.79
N HIS A 135 -20.59 -19.75 -1.88
CA HIS A 135 -19.16 -19.47 -2.08
C HIS A 135 -18.82 -18.13 -1.43
N GLY A 136 -17.53 -17.86 -1.24
CA GLY A 136 -17.07 -16.51 -0.91
C GLY A 136 -16.91 -15.62 -2.14
N ASP A 137 -16.71 -14.34 -1.88
CA ASP A 137 -16.62 -13.27 -2.89
C ASP A 137 -15.17 -12.78 -3.00
N PRO A 138 -14.44 -13.14 -4.07
CA PRO A 138 -13.08 -12.67 -4.28
C PRO A 138 -13.02 -11.29 -4.92
N GLY A 139 -12.11 -10.43 -4.44
CA GLY A 139 -11.77 -9.15 -5.05
C GLY A 139 -10.30 -9.08 -5.47
N ARG A 140 -10.01 -8.28 -6.50
CA ARG A 140 -8.65 -8.00 -6.97
C ARG A 140 -8.51 -6.55 -7.40
N ALA A 141 -7.37 -5.96 -7.11
CA ALA A 141 -6.98 -4.65 -7.63
C ALA A 141 -5.46 -4.58 -7.85
N PHE A 142 -5.04 -3.64 -8.67
CA PHE A 142 -3.64 -3.31 -8.87
C PHE A 142 -3.41 -1.83 -8.61
N ILE A 143 -2.32 -1.51 -7.92
CA ILE A 143 -1.79 -0.16 -7.82
C ILE A 143 -0.51 -0.11 -8.66
N ASN A 144 -0.50 0.73 -9.68
CA ASN A 144 0.72 1.06 -10.43
C ASN A 144 1.24 2.40 -9.90
N TYR A 145 2.17 2.39 -8.97
CA TYR A 145 2.64 3.63 -8.34
C TYR A 145 3.92 4.15 -9.02
N SER A 146 3.88 5.40 -9.49
CA SER A 146 5.08 6.09 -9.95
C SER A 146 5.74 6.82 -8.79
N ARG A 147 6.96 6.40 -8.43
CA ARG A 147 7.80 7.09 -7.45
C ARG A 147 8.26 8.46 -7.96
N GLN A 148 8.42 8.62 -9.27
CA GLN A 148 8.81 9.90 -9.86
C GLN A 148 7.67 10.93 -9.80
N GLN A 149 6.44 10.53 -10.14
CA GLN A 149 5.28 11.41 -10.10
C GLN A 149 4.59 11.42 -8.73
N GLN A 150 5.03 10.57 -7.81
CA GLN A 150 4.46 10.41 -6.47
C GLN A 150 2.94 10.16 -6.53
N LYS A 151 2.48 9.29 -7.44
CA LYS A 151 1.04 9.03 -7.63
C LYS A 151 0.77 7.61 -8.11
N ALA A 152 -0.42 7.10 -7.79
CA ALA A 152 -0.97 5.94 -8.48
C ALA A 152 -1.36 6.35 -9.91
N LEU A 153 -0.88 5.58 -10.90
CA LEU A 153 -1.15 5.74 -12.31
C LEU A 153 -2.46 5.04 -12.66
N THR A 154 -3.34 5.76 -13.34
CA THR A 154 -4.57 5.24 -13.95
C THR A 154 -4.28 4.77 -15.38
N LEU A 155 -5.25 4.11 -16.01
CA LEU A 155 -5.13 3.74 -17.42
C LEU A 155 -4.88 4.97 -18.32
N ALA A 156 -5.55 6.10 -18.04
CA ALA A 156 -5.38 7.35 -18.78
C ALA A 156 -3.97 7.95 -18.65
N ASP A 157 -3.24 7.64 -17.59
CA ASP A 157 -1.83 8.08 -17.43
C ASP A 157 -0.85 7.25 -18.27
N MET A 158 -1.28 6.10 -18.81
CA MET A 158 -0.42 5.12 -19.48
C MET A 158 -0.63 5.03 -20.99
N VAL A 159 -1.70 5.64 -21.49
CA VAL A 159 -2.10 5.58 -22.90
C VAL A 159 -2.07 6.97 -23.51
N ILE A 160 -1.81 7.04 -24.82
CA ILE A 160 -1.74 8.27 -25.63
C ILE A 160 -2.92 8.28 -26.59
#